data_AF-A0A2E9YQ31-F1
#
_entry.id   AF-A0A2E9YQ31-F1
#
_cell.length_a   1.000
_cell.length_b   1.000
_cell.length_c   1.000
_cell.angle_alpha   90.00
_cell.angle_beta   90.00
_cell.angle_gamma   90.00
#
_symmetry.space_group_name_H-M   'P 1'
#
loop_
_entity.id
_entity.type
_entity.pdbx_description
1 polymer ?
#
loop_
_entity_poly.entity_id
_entity_poly.type
_entity_poly.pdbx_seq_one_letter_code
_entity_poly.pdbx_strand_id
1 'polypeptide(L)'
;MTSAGNIEPEIKQTLEMLGITYTWIVVDPDFADTENFCRKYDYPMEKSGNTILVASKRGEKKYCACIVLATAKLDVNKKVKE
;
A
#
# COMPACT_ATOMS: atom_id res chain seq x y z
N MET A 1 19.94 6.12 -6.00
CA MET A 1 19.25 6.67 -4.83
C MET A 1 18.49 7.88 -5.32
N THR A 2 17.25 7.70 -5.77
CA THR A 2 16.38 8.84 -6.03
C THR A 2 16.22 9.58 -4.71
N SER A 3 16.56 10.86 -4.70
CA SER A 3 16.18 11.79 -3.65
C SER A 3 14.72 11.56 -3.32
N ALA A 4 14.35 11.64 -2.04
CA ALA A 4 12.95 11.66 -1.60
C ALA A 4 12.30 12.97 -2.10
N GLY A 5 12.16 13.09 -3.41
CA GLY A 5 11.31 14.08 -4.06
C GLY A 5 9.88 13.79 -3.66
N ASN A 6 9.09 14.85 -3.56
CA ASN A 6 7.68 14.75 -3.25
C ASN A 6 7.00 13.87 -4.33
N ILE A 7 6.67 12.62 -4.01
CA ILE A 7 6.11 11.61 -4.93
C ILE A 7 4.63 11.87 -5.25
N GLU A 8 3.97 12.74 -4.49
CA GLU A 8 2.54 13.04 -4.64
C GLU A 8 2.13 13.51 -6.05
N PRO A 9 2.88 14.39 -6.75
CA PRO A 9 2.53 14.80 -8.10
C PRO A 9 2.57 13.63 -9.10
N GLU A 10 3.55 12.74 -8.98
CA GLU A 10 3.69 11.56 -9.85
C GLU A 10 2.51 10.58 -9.64
N ILE A 11 2.08 10.40 -8.39
CA ILE A 11 0.90 9.58 -8.05
C ILE A 11 -0.36 10.20 -8.65
N LYS A 12 -0.57 11.52 -8.49
CA LYS A 12 -1.75 12.21 -9.05
C LYS A 12 -1.81 12.08 -10.57
N GLN A 13 -0.70 12.34 -11.26
CA GLN A 13 -0.62 12.19 -12.71
C GLN A 13 -0.95 10.76 -13.16
N THR A 14 -0.46 9.76 -12.43
CA THR A 14 -0.75 8.35 -12.75
C THR A 14 -2.24 8.03 -12.56
N LEU A 15 -2.85 8.49 -11.46
CA LEU A 15 -4.28 8.27 -11.20
C LEU A 15 -5.17 8.95 -12.25
N GLU A 16 -4.81 10.16 -12.67
CA GLU A 16 -5.48 10.89 -13.75
C GLU A 16 -5.39 10.15 -15.08
N MET A 17 -4.19 9.66 -15.43
CA MET A 17 -3.97 8.88 -16.67
C MET A 17 -4.78 7.58 -16.69
N LEU A 18 -4.93 6.94 -15.53
CA LEU A 18 -5.75 5.72 -15.39
C LEU A 18 -7.26 6.01 -15.36
N GLY A 19 -7.67 7.27 -15.22
CA GLY A 19 -9.08 7.67 -15.16
C GLY A 19 -9.84 7.11 -13.94
N ILE A 20 -9.14 6.84 -12.84
CA ILE A 20 -9.73 6.23 -11.64
C ILE A 20 -10.34 7.32 -10.76
N THR A 21 -11.56 7.11 -10.29
CA THR A 21 -12.16 7.98 -9.26
C THR A 21 -11.57 7.65 -7.89
N TYR A 22 -11.02 8.64 -7.21
CA TYR A 22 -10.43 8.49 -5.88
C TYR A 22 -10.74 9.68 -4.97
N THR A 23 -10.53 9.50 -3.66
CA THR A 23 -10.53 10.59 -2.67
C THR A 23 -9.18 10.61 -1.98
N TRP A 24 -8.57 11.80 -1.93
CA TRP A 24 -7.29 11.98 -1.22
C TRP A 24 -7.57 12.29 0.24
N ILE A 25 -7.05 11.46 1.15
CA ILE A 25 -7.22 11.61 2.59
C ILE A 25 -5.88 12.05 3.16
N VAL A 26 -5.87 13.20 3.85
CA VAL A 26 -4.68 13.65 4.59
C VAL A 26 -4.67 12.92 5.93
N VAL A 27 -3.62 12.16 6.19
CA VAL A 27 -3.46 11.34 7.40
C VAL A 27 -2.35 11.92 8.26
N ASP A 28 -2.69 12.19 9.51
CA ASP A 28 -1.71 12.46 10.58
C ASP A 28 -0.69 11.31 10.69
N PRO A 29 0.61 11.56 10.53
CA PRO A 29 1.65 10.53 10.54
C PRO A 29 1.64 9.62 11.78
N ASP A 30 1.22 10.16 12.94
CA ASP A 30 1.14 9.39 14.19
C ASP A 30 0.06 8.30 14.14
N PHE A 31 -0.83 8.36 13.15
CA PHE A 31 -1.93 7.43 12.92
C PHE A 31 -1.81 6.72 11.56
N ALA A 32 -0.60 6.64 10.98
CA ALA A 32 -0.37 5.98 9.70
C ALA A 32 -0.53 4.44 9.74
N ASP A 33 -0.40 3.83 10.92
CA ASP A 33 -0.71 2.40 11.11
C ASP A 33 -2.19 2.14 10.78
N THR A 34 -2.48 1.03 10.09
CA THR A 34 -3.83 0.76 9.58
C THR A 34 -4.89 0.61 10.67
N GLU A 35 -4.57 -0.01 11.81
CA GLU A 35 -5.51 -0.15 12.92
C GLU A 35 -5.77 1.21 13.57
N ASN A 36 -4.70 1.99 13.79
CA ASN A 36 -4.81 3.34 14.35
C ASN A 36 -5.56 4.29 13.40
N PHE A 37 -5.32 4.22 12.10
CA PHE A 37 -6.02 4.97 11.07
C PHE A 37 -7.52 4.64 11.09
N CYS A 38 -7.87 3.36 10.99
CA CYS A 38 -9.27 2.93 10.96
C CYS A 38 -10.01 3.38 12.22
N ARG A 39 -9.37 3.27 13.39
CA ARG A 39 -9.95 3.73 14.67
C ARG A 39 -10.10 5.24 14.77
N LYS A 40 -9.13 6.04 14.27
CA LYS A 40 -9.17 7.51 14.37
C LYS A 40 -10.13 8.14 13.37
N TYR A 41 -10.16 7.63 12.15
CA TYR A 41 -10.88 8.25 11.02
C TYR A 41 -12.17 7.52 10.65
N ASP A 42 -12.58 6.51 11.43
CA ASP A 42 -13.82 5.76 11.27
C ASP A 42 -13.95 5.03 9.91
N TYR A 43 -12.85 4.45 9.44
CA TYR A 43 -12.84 3.60 8.25
C TYR A 43 -12.98 2.12 8.65
N PRO A 44 -13.88 1.36 7.99
CA PRO A 44 -14.06 -0.05 8.33
C PRO A 44 -12.85 -0.88 7.89
N MET A 45 -12.36 -1.76 8.77
CA MET A 45 -11.21 -2.63 8.52
C MET A 45 -11.41 -3.54 7.31
N GLU A 46 -12.63 -3.94 7.01
CA GLU A 46 -12.99 -4.80 5.87
C GLU A 46 -12.85 -4.09 4.52
N LYS A 47 -12.78 -2.76 4.50
CA LYS A 47 -12.56 -1.95 3.29
C LYS A 47 -11.17 -1.31 3.25
N SER A 48 -10.39 -1.47 4.31
CA SER A 48 -9.00 -1.04 4.39
C SER A 48 -8.06 -2.17 3.98
N GLY A 49 -6.90 -1.82 3.42
CA GLY A 49 -5.92 -2.82 2.99
C GLY A 49 -4.48 -2.33 3.15
N ASN A 50 -3.58 -3.29 3.29
CA ASN A 50 -2.14 -3.09 3.33
C ASN A 50 -1.54 -3.35 1.96
N THR A 51 -0.62 -2.49 1.53
CA THR A 51 0.26 -2.74 0.37
C THR A 51 1.62 -3.18 0.86
N ILE A 52 2.00 -4.42 0.57
CA ILE A 52 3.23 -5.06 1.03
C ILE A 52 4.15 -5.26 -0.17
N LEU A 53 5.36 -4.69 -0.13
CA LEU A 53 6.41 -4.99 -1.08
C LEU A 53 7.20 -6.21 -0.64
N VAL A 54 7.17 -7.27 -1.44
CA VAL A 54 7.92 -8.50 -1.22
C VAL A 54 9.10 -8.55 -2.17
N ALA A 55 10.25 -9.00 -1.67
CA ALA A 55 11.44 -9.23 -2.48
C ALA A 55 11.88 -10.71 -2.40
N SER A 56 12.27 -11.29 -3.54
CA SER A 56 12.81 -12.65 -3.56
C SER A 56 14.11 -12.73 -2.74
N LYS A 57 14.30 -13.89 -2.08
CA LYS A 57 15.47 -14.16 -1.24
C LYS A 57 16.59 -14.90 -1.98
N ARG A 58 16.27 -15.64 -3.04
CA ARG A 58 17.19 -16.51 -3.77
C ARG A 58 17.22 -16.11 -5.24
N GLY A 59 18.40 -16.27 -5.86
CA GLY A 59 18.60 -15.92 -7.27
C GLY A 59 18.58 -14.42 -7.51
N GLU A 60 18.24 -14.02 -8.73
CA GLU A 60 18.04 -12.62 -9.09
C GLU A 60 16.89 -12.00 -8.29
N LYS A 61 17.08 -10.76 -7.83
CA LYS A 61 16.12 -10.11 -6.94
C LYS A 61 14.90 -9.65 -7.73
N LYS A 62 13.77 -10.28 -7.46
CA LYS A 62 12.45 -9.95 -8.02
C LYS A 62 11.60 -9.27 -6.95
N TYR A 63 10.77 -8.33 -7.36
CA TYR A 63 9.88 -7.59 -6.47
C TYR A 63 8.43 -7.81 -6.87
N CYS A 64 7.55 -7.86 -5.88
CA CYS A 64 6.10 -7.94 -6.05
C CYS A 64 5.41 -6.98 -5.08
N ALA A 65 4.40 -6.26 -5.56
CA ALA A 65 3.47 -5.51 -4.72
C ALA A 65 2.22 -6.37 -4.47
N CYS A 66 1.93 -6.62 -3.20
CA CYS A 66 0.75 -7.37 -2.78
C CYS A 66 -0.21 -6.46 -2.03
N ILE A 67 -1.49 -6.50 -2.38
CA ILE A 67 -2.56 -5.81 -1.65
C ILE A 67 -3.35 -6.85 -0.88
N VAL A 68 -3.53 -6.65 0.43
CA VAL A 68 -4.26 -7.56 1.32
C VAL A 68 -5.20 -6.76 2.22
N LEU A 69 -6.40 -7.27 2.51
CA LEU A 69 -7.33 -6.63 3.44
C LEU A 69 -6.70 -6.47 4.83
N ALA A 70 -7.08 -5.42 5.56
CA ALA A 70 -6.55 -5.15 6.90
C ALA A 70 -6.88 -6.26 7.91
N THR A 71 -7.94 -7.04 7.64
CA THR A 71 -8.35 -8.20 8.43
C THR A 71 -7.62 -9.50 8.06
N ALA A 72 -6.79 -9.50 7.02
CA ALA A 72 -6.13 -10.68 6.49
C ALA A 72 -4.60 -10.59 6.58
N LYS A 73 -3.96 -11.77 6.58
CA LYS A 73 -2.50 -11.90 6.58
C LYS A 73 -2.01 -12.49 5.26
N LEU A 74 -0.98 -11.89 4.68
CA LEU A 74 -0.33 -12.40 3.48
C LEU A 74 0.52 -13.63 3.81
N ASP A 75 0.13 -14.81 3.31
CA ASP A 75 0.98 -16.00 3.32
C ASP A 75 1.98 -15.93 2.15
N VAL A 76 3.11 -15.26 2.38
CA VAL A 76 4.16 -15.05 1.38
C VAL A 76 4.65 -16.38 0.79
N ASN A 77 4.84 -17.41 1.61
CA ASN A 77 5.41 -18.68 1.17
C ASN A 77 4.48 -19.44 0.21
N LYS A 78 3.16 -19.34 0.41
CA LYS A 78 2.19 -20.05 -0.44
C LYS A 78 1.67 -19.22 -1.60
N LYS A 79 1.51 -17.90 -1.42
CA LYS A 79 0.86 -17.00 -2.39
C LYS A 79 1.84 -16.19 -3.23
N VAL A 80 3.05 -15.93 -2.74
CA VAL A 80 4.06 -15.10 -3.42
C VAL A 80 5.28 -15.97 -3.68
N LYS A 81 5.13 -16.84 -4.67
CA LYS A 81 6.17 -17.76 -5.14
C LYS A 81 6.22 -17.70 -6.66
N GLU A 82 7.41 -17.90 -7.21
CA GLU A 82 7.61 -18.13 -8.64
C GLU A 82 7.29 -19.57 -9.01
#